data_AF-A0A1S9D515-F1
#
_entry.id   AF-A0A1S9D515-F1
#
_cell.length_a   1.000
_cell.length_b   1.000
_cell.length_c   1.000
_cell.angle_alpha   90.00
_cell.angle_beta   90.00
_cell.angle_gamma   90.00
#
_symmetry.space_group_name_H-M   'P 1'
#
loop_
_entity.id
_entity.type
_entity.pdbx_description
1 polymer ?
#
loop_
_entity_poly.entity_id
_entity_poly.type
_entity_poly.pdbx_seq_one_letter_code
_entity_poly.pdbx_strand_id
1 'polypeptide(L)'
;MIPHTSLPGDSGIDGTELLPKATKSPITDKNPILAMRDALLAQPKGTPWVIATGTLTNVALLFATFPEVAEHIQGLSIMGGGVGGGFTDAPMSRLVGEESRIGNITPLAEFNIYCDPEASQSIFSNPVLASKTTLITLDLTHQVLASHSVQSRVLHGGDDLSVPPTVLRQMLFDLLVFFASTYENVFGLTSGPPLHDPLAVAVILSTLNPEYAKRHPDQVLKFDDRNGERFDVDVVTDGLHGTDVELVGELGRSKVISGTTGVAIPRGVDLDAFWNMILDCLRRADECNAARKLA
;
A
#
# COMPACT_ATOMS: atom_id res chain seq x y z
N MET A 1 -19.94 -3.03 -7.84
CA MET A 1 -18.94 -3.66 -6.97
C MET A 1 -17.97 -4.41 -7.86
N ILE A 2 -16.66 -4.28 -7.60
CA ILE A 2 -15.64 -5.10 -8.24
C ILE A 2 -15.77 -6.52 -7.67
N PRO A 3 -16.10 -7.56 -8.46
CA PRO A 3 -16.17 -8.91 -7.93
C PRO A 3 -14.85 -9.30 -7.26
N HIS A 4 -14.90 -10.02 -6.12
CA HIS A 4 -13.73 -10.44 -5.33
C HIS A 4 -12.64 -11.17 -6.15
N THR A 5 -13.00 -11.76 -7.29
CA THR A 5 -12.12 -12.46 -8.23
C THR A 5 -11.49 -11.55 -9.31
N SER A 6 -11.85 -10.26 -9.38
CA SER A 6 -11.50 -9.41 -10.54
C SER A 6 -10.32 -8.47 -10.34
N LEU A 7 -9.77 -8.36 -9.12
CA LEU A 7 -8.48 -7.69 -8.92
C LEU A 7 -7.36 -8.74 -8.91
N PRO A 8 -7.20 -9.62 -7.91
CA PRO A 8 -6.01 -10.50 -7.83
C PRO A 8 -6.06 -11.73 -8.75
N GLY A 9 -7.20 -11.95 -9.42
CA GLY A 9 -7.52 -13.21 -10.09
C GLY A 9 -7.76 -14.38 -9.12
N ASP A 10 -7.95 -15.59 -9.65
CA ASP A 10 -8.34 -16.78 -8.87
C ASP A 10 -7.19 -17.30 -7.97
N SER A 11 -5.93 -17.09 -8.37
CA SER A 11 -4.77 -17.50 -7.56
C SER A 11 -4.30 -16.46 -6.53
N GLY A 12 -4.81 -15.21 -6.62
CA GLY A 12 -4.31 -14.09 -5.83
C GLY A 12 -3.14 -13.32 -6.46
N ILE A 13 -2.48 -13.89 -7.46
CA ILE A 13 -1.31 -13.34 -8.17
C ILE A 13 -1.37 -13.70 -9.66
N ASP A 14 -2.57 -13.68 -10.24
CA ASP A 14 -2.77 -13.97 -11.66
C ASP A 14 -2.05 -12.94 -12.55
N GLY A 15 -1.85 -13.32 -13.81
CA GLY A 15 -1.25 -12.46 -14.83
C GLY A 15 0.10 -12.96 -15.34
N THR A 16 0.78 -13.88 -14.65
CA THR A 16 2.07 -14.42 -15.11
C THR A 16 2.27 -15.89 -14.73
N GLU A 17 2.91 -16.64 -15.64
CA GLU A 17 3.36 -18.03 -15.42
C GLU A 17 4.83 -18.09 -14.93
N LEU A 18 5.47 -16.93 -14.74
CA LEU A 18 6.89 -16.81 -14.43
C LEU A 18 7.22 -16.88 -12.93
N LEU A 19 6.21 -17.09 -12.09
CA LEU A 19 6.39 -17.20 -10.64
C LEU A 19 7.33 -18.37 -10.30
N PRO A 20 8.38 -18.14 -9.49
CA PRO A 20 9.29 -19.21 -9.10
C PRO A 20 8.58 -20.19 -8.16
N LYS A 21 8.91 -21.48 -8.30
CA LYS A 21 8.48 -22.47 -7.31
C LYS A 21 9.13 -22.16 -5.96
N ALA A 22 8.33 -22.16 -4.90
CA ALA A 22 8.83 -21.98 -3.55
C ALA A 22 9.88 -23.04 -3.21
N THR A 23 11.06 -22.61 -2.75
CA THR A 23 12.17 -23.50 -2.37
C THR A 23 12.08 -23.98 -0.92
N LYS A 24 11.12 -23.44 -0.16
CA LYS A 24 10.88 -23.79 1.25
C LYS A 24 9.40 -24.12 1.43
N SER A 25 9.13 -25.07 2.34
CA SER A 25 7.77 -25.38 2.77
C SER A 25 7.16 -24.21 3.55
N PRO A 26 5.83 -24.06 3.53
CA PRO A 26 5.14 -23.10 4.39
C PRO A 26 5.45 -23.36 5.87
N ILE A 27 5.57 -22.28 6.65
CA ILE A 27 5.68 -22.36 8.11
C ILE A 27 4.28 -22.58 8.66
N THR A 28 4.07 -23.70 9.37
CA THR A 28 2.76 -24.12 9.87
C THR A 28 2.70 -24.29 11.39
N ASP A 29 3.84 -24.22 12.07
CA ASP A 29 4.00 -24.46 13.51
C ASP A 29 4.02 -23.17 14.36
N LYS A 30 3.98 -22.00 13.72
CA LYS A 30 4.01 -20.70 14.40
C LYS A 30 2.83 -19.83 14.00
N ASN A 31 2.08 -19.36 15.01
CA ASN A 31 1.02 -18.39 14.81
C ASN A 31 1.60 -17.04 14.31
N PRO A 32 1.03 -16.40 13.26
CA PRO A 32 1.58 -15.18 12.67
C PRO A 32 1.61 -13.99 13.64
N ILE A 33 0.66 -13.90 14.57
CA ILE A 33 0.62 -12.83 15.58
C ILE A 33 1.80 -12.97 16.55
N LEU A 34 2.07 -14.20 17.00
CA LEU A 34 3.25 -14.49 17.83
C LEU A 34 4.55 -14.23 17.06
N ALA A 35 4.60 -14.57 15.77
CA ALA A 35 5.75 -14.30 14.92
C ALA A 35 6.04 -12.81 14.78
N MET A 36 5.01 -11.98 14.55
CA MET A 36 5.15 -10.53 14.51
C MET A 36 5.64 -9.96 15.84
N ARG A 37 5.02 -10.33 16.96
CA ARG A 37 5.45 -9.90 18.30
C ARG A 37 6.92 -10.23 18.53
N ASP A 38 7.32 -11.48 18.32
CA ASP A 38 8.70 -11.91 18.58
C ASP A 38 9.71 -11.16 17.72
N ALA A 39 9.39 -10.95 16.43
CA ALA A 39 10.26 -10.21 15.52
C ALA A 39 10.42 -8.74 15.93
N LEU A 40 9.35 -8.08 16.37
CA LEU A 40 9.36 -6.68 16.81
C LEU A 40 10.12 -6.53 18.14
N LEU A 41 9.82 -7.37 19.14
CA LEU A 41 10.46 -7.29 20.46
C LEU A 41 11.94 -7.73 20.44
N ALA A 42 12.37 -8.47 19.43
CA ALA A 42 13.79 -8.78 19.21
C ALA A 42 14.61 -7.56 18.74
N GLN A 43 13.96 -6.50 18.24
CA GLN A 43 14.64 -5.25 17.86
C GLN A 43 14.68 -4.26 19.04
N PRO A 44 15.66 -3.35 19.09
CA PRO A 44 15.67 -2.29 20.08
C PRO A 44 14.37 -1.48 20.11
N LYS A 45 13.94 -1.06 21.30
CA LYS A 45 12.75 -0.23 21.44
C LYS A 45 12.88 1.05 20.60
N GLY A 46 11.83 1.40 19.87
CA GLY A 46 11.74 2.60 19.05
C GLY A 46 12.42 2.51 17.69
N THR A 47 12.84 1.31 17.25
CA THR A 47 13.45 1.09 15.93
C THR A 47 12.64 0.25 14.93
N PRO A 48 11.80 -0.73 15.32
CA PRO A 48 11.11 -1.55 14.32
C PRO A 48 9.86 -0.85 13.79
N TRP A 49 9.57 -1.07 12.50
CA TRP A 49 8.36 -0.61 11.84
C TRP A 49 7.45 -1.78 11.51
N VAL A 50 6.15 -1.51 11.50
CA VAL A 50 5.14 -2.40 10.90
C VAL A 50 4.64 -1.77 9.61
N ILE A 51 4.59 -2.56 8.55
CA ILE A 51 4.03 -2.14 7.25
C ILE A 51 2.88 -3.08 6.94
N ALA A 52 1.67 -2.52 6.82
CA ALA A 52 0.46 -3.28 6.57
C ALA A 52 -0.12 -2.86 5.22
N THR A 53 -0.16 -3.79 4.27
CA THR A 53 -0.66 -3.55 2.91
C THR A 53 -1.84 -4.46 2.53
N GLY A 54 -2.39 -5.14 3.53
CA GLY A 54 -3.61 -5.95 3.42
C GLY A 54 -4.58 -5.60 4.54
N THR A 55 -5.56 -6.47 4.75
CA THR A 55 -6.53 -6.32 5.84
C THR A 55 -5.83 -6.24 7.21
N LEU A 56 -6.34 -5.37 8.08
CA LEU A 56 -5.65 -5.02 9.33
C LEU A 56 -5.87 -6.02 10.47
N THR A 57 -6.60 -7.11 10.25
CA THR A 57 -6.97 -8.12 11.25
C THR A 57 -5.77 -8.57 12.09
N ASN A 58 -4.68 -9.00 11.42
CA ASN A 58 -3.49 -9.49 12.12
C ASN A 58 -2.80 -8.39 12.94
N VAL A 59 -2.75 -7.16 12.41
CA VAL A 59 -2.11 -6.02 13.06
C VAL A 59 -2.93 -5.56 14.27
N ALA A 60 -4.25 -5.49 14.14
CA ALA A 60 -5.16 -5.20 15.24
C ALA A 60 -5.05 -6.26 16.35
N LEU A 61 -5.07 -7.55 15.98
CA LEU A 61 -4.90 -8.65 16.94
C LEU A 61 -3.55 -8.60 17.66
N LEU A 62 -2.47 -8.22 16.97
CA LEU A 62 -1.15 -8.02 17.58
C LEU A 62 -1.21 -6.98 18.70
N PHE A 63 -1.76 -5.80 18.43
CA PHE A 63 -1.80 -4.72 19.42
C PHE A 63 -2.85 -4.94 20.52
N ALA A 64 -3.96 -5.62 20.21
CA ALA A 64 -4.95 -6.00 21.20
C ALA A 64 -4.41 -7.07 22.17
N THR A 65 -3.64 -8.04 21.65
CA THR A 65 -3.09 -9.15 22.45
C THR A 65 -1.82 -8.74 23.19
N PHE A 66 -0.98 -7.90 22.57
CA PHE A 66 0.33 -7.46 23.07
C PHE A 66 0.42 -5.93 23.04
N PRO A 67 -0.32 -5.22 23.91
CA PRO A 67 -0.39 -3.76 23.90
C PRO A 67 0.97 -3.08 24.12
N GLU A 68 1.92 -3.76 24.76
CA GLU A 68 3.30 -3.28 24.93
C GLU A 68 4.03 -3.06 23.59
N VAL A 69 3.60 -3.76 22.53
CA VAL A 69 4.19 -3.64 21.19
C VAL A 69 3.90 -2.26 20.58
N ALA A 70 2.74 -1.65 20.88
CA ALA A 70 2.40 -0.31 20.38
C ALA A 70 3.41 0.75 20.86
N GLU A 71 3.87 0.63 22.10
CA GLU A 71 4.92 1.47 22.67
C GLU A 71 6.31 1.11 22.17
N HIS A 72 6.53 -0.14 21.77
CA HIS A 72 7.83 -0.65 21.35
C HIS A 72 8.23 -0.24 19.94
N ILE A 73 7.28 -0.19 19.00
CA ILE A 73 7.57 0.13 17.60
C ILE A 73 7.93 1.61 17.41
N GLN A 74 8.73 1.87 16.37
CA GLN A 74 9.00 3.21 15.87
C GLN A 74 7.75 3.79 15.21
N GLY A 75 7.10 3.00 14.35
CA GLY A 75 5.87 3.43 13.69
C GLY A 75 5.18 2.38 12.85
N LEU A 76 4.05 2.78 12.29
CA LEU A 76 3.15 1.97 11.49
C LEU A 76 2.89 2.68 10.16
N SER A 77 3.09 2.00 9.03
CA SER A 77 2.61 2.47 7.73
C SER A 77 1.54 1.52 7.21
N ILE A 78 0.39 2.07 6.83
CA ILE A 78 -0.76 1.33 6.32
C ILE A 78 -1.05 1.80 4.91
N MET A 79 -1.19 0.88 3.95
CA MET A 79 -1.93 1.16 2.72
C MET A 79 -3.40 0.82 2.93
N GLY A 80 -4.26 1.83 2.82
CA GLY A 80 -5.70 1.65 2.94
C GLY A 80 -6.46 2.95 3.15
N GLY A 81 -7.77 2.87 3.03
CA GLY A 81 -8.68 4.00 3.22
C GLY A 81 -8.68 5.00 2.05
N GLY A 82 -9.59 5.97 2.16
CA GLY A 82 -9.76 7.08 1.23
C GLY A 82 -10.44 8.24 1.94
N VAL A 83 -9.91 9.45 1.76
CA VAL A 83 -10.46 10.67 2.35
C VAL A 83 -11.57 11.24 1.46
N GLY A 84 -11.27 11.37 0.16
CA GLY A 84 -12.19 11.92 -0.83
C GLY A 84 -12.47 13.42 -0.63
N GLY A 85 -13.56 13.90 -1.22
CA GLY A 85 -14.04 15.27 -1.01
C GLY A 85 -13.06 16.37 -1.44
N GLY A 86 -12.18 16.10 -2.42
CA GLY A 86 -11.15 17.04 -2.88
C GLY A 86 -9.93 17.15 -1.97
N PHE A 87 -9.66 16.13 -1.15
CA PHE A 87 -8.46 16.07 -0.31
C PHE A 87 -7.15 16.14 -1.12
N THR A 88 -7.14 15.55 -2.32
CA THR A 88 -6.11 15.70 -3.35
C THR A 88 -6.77 15.86 -4.74
N ASP A 89 -5.96 16.08 -5.76
CA ASP A 89 -6.37 16.07 -7.17
C ASP A 89 -6.30 14.67 -7.81
N ALA A 90 -6.07 13.62 -7.01
CA ALA A 90 -5.96 12.27 -7.50
C ALA A 90 -7.30 11.77 -8.07
N PRO A 91 -7.30 11.16 -9.26
CA PRO A 91 -8.53 10.68 -9.87
C PRO A 91 -9.02 9.40 -9.17
N MET A 92 -10.11 9.49 -8.39
CA MET A 92 -10.76 8.29 -7.81
C MET A 92 -11.51 7.48 -8.87
N SER A 93 -12.23 8.17 -9.75
CA SER A 93 -12.85 7.63 -10.96
C SER A 93 -12.98 8.74 -12.00
N ARG A 94 -12.91 8.38 -13.28
CA ARG A 94 -13.18 9.27 -14.41
C ARG A 94 -14.51 8.95 -15.11
N LEU A 95 -15.29 8.02 -14.56
CA LEU A 95 -16.62 7.68 -15.07
C LEU A 95 -17.64 8.77 -14.71
N VAL A 96 -18.58 9.01 -15.63
CA VAL A 96 -19.64 10.02 -15.45
C VAL A 96 -20.54 9.63 -14.28
N GLY A 97 -20.77 10.56 -13.34
CA GLY A 97 -21.62 10.32 -12.16
C GLY A 97 -20.90 9.68 -10.97
N GLU A 98 -19.58 9.50 -11.04
CA GLU A 98 -18.76 8.97 -9.94
C GLU A 98 -17.87 10.04 -9.28
N GLU A 99 -18.20 11.32 -9.43
CA GLU A 99 -17.37 12.44 -8.95
C GLU A 99 -17.20 12.46 -7.42
N SER A 100 -18.12 11.84 -6.69
CA SER A 100 -18.10 11.71 -5.23
C SER A 100 -17.47 10.41 -4.72
N ARG A 101 -16.99 9.53 -5.62
CA ARG A 101 -16.37 8.25 -5.24
C ARG A 101 -15.12 8.48 -4.40
N ILE A 102 -14.99 7.68 -3.34
CA ILE A 102 -13.86 7.65 -2.42
C ILE A 102 -13.21 6.26 -2.40
N GLY A 103 -14.02 5.21 -2.57
CA GLY A 103 -13.61 3.82 -2.43
C GLY A 103 -13.39 3.07 -3.75
N ASN A 104 -12.66 1.96 -3.67
CA ASN A 104 -12.39 1.04 -4.77
C ASN A 104 -13.25 -0.24 -4.71
N ILE A 105 -13.67 -0.70 -3.53
CA ILE A 105 -14.54 -1.89 -3.39
C ILE A 105 -16.03 -1.52 -3.34
N THR A 106 -16.35 -0.48 -2.55
CA THR A 106 -17.65 0.21 -2.57
C THR A 106 -17.43 1.65 -3.03
N PRO A 107 -18.48 2.45 -3.32
CA PRO A 107 -18.31 3.85 -3.63
C PRO A 107 -17.60 4.66 -2.52
N LEU A 108 -17.68 4.22 -1.26
CA LEU A 108 -17.22 4.97 -0.09
C LEU A 108 -16.06 4.32 0.68
N ALA A 109 -15.74 3.06 0.41
CA ALA A 109 -14.74 2.30 1.17
C ALA A 109 -13.64 1.72 0.29
N GLU A 110 -12.42 1.79 0.80
CA GLU A 110 -11.26 1.10 0.25
C GLU A 110 -11.24 -0.36 0.74
N PHE A 111 -10.74 -1.27 -0.10
CA PHE A 111 -10.76 -2.72 0.10
C PHE A 111 -10.21 -3.19 1.45
N ASN A 112 -8.98 -2.82 1.82
CA ASN A 112 -8.35 -3.30 3.05
C ASN A 112 -9.16 -2.89 4.30
N ILE A 113 -9.67 -1.66 4.32
CA ILE A 113 -10.50 -1.16 5.43
C ILE A 113 -11.88 -1.81 5.42
N TYR A 114 -12.50 -1.97 4.25
CA TYR A 114 -13.81 -2.61 4.10
C TYR A 114 -13.80 -4.07 4.55
N CYS A 115 -12.73 -4.82 4.29
CA CYS A 115 -12.66 -6.23 4.64
C CYS A 115 -12.63 -6.47 6.16
N ASP A 116 -12.08 -5.55 6.96
CA ASP A 116 -12.10 -5.62 8.42
C ASP A 116 -12.15 -4.20 9.02
N PRO A 117 -13.35 -3.58 9.04
CA PRO A 117 -13.51 -2.21 9.50
C PRO A 117 -13.31 -2.10 11.01
N GLU A 118 -13.66 -3.12 11.79
CA GLU A 118 -13.45 -3.18 13.23
C GLU A 118 -11.95 -3.20 13.60
N ALA A 119 -11.15 -4.01 12.90
CA ALA A 119 -9.70 -4.00 13.08
C ALA A 119 -9.12 -2.62 12.77
N SER A 120 -9.57 -2.01 11.67
CA SER A 120 -9.13 -0.66 11.28
C SER A 120 -9.50 0.39 12.32
N GLN A 121 -10.75 0.38 12.80
CA GLN A 121 -11.23 1.27 13.86
C GLN A 121 -10.41 1.10 15.15
N SER A 122 -10.06 -0.13 15.52
CA SER A 122 -9.27 -0.40 16.73
C SER A 122 -7.86 0.21 16.68
N ILE A 123 -7.26 0.30 15.49
CA ILE A 123 -5.94 0.91 15.30
C ILE A 123 -6.05 2.43 15.39
N PHE A 124 -6.98 3.03 14.66
CA PHE A 124 -7.08 4.49 14.58
C PHE A 124 -7.64 5.13 15.86
N SER A 125 -8.47 4.41 16.62
CA SER A 125 -8.96 4.87 17.93
C SER A 125 -7.93 4.72 19.06
N ASN A 126 -6.83 3.99 18.85
CA ASN A 126 -5.75 3.88 19.81
C ASN A 126 -4.80 5.09 19.68
N PRO A 127 -4.68 5.97 20.69
CA PRO A 127 -3.92 7.22 20.57
C PRO A 127 -2.41 6.98 20.36
N VAL A 128 -1.86 5.91 20.92
CA VAL A 128 -0.44 5.55 20.74
C VAL A 128 -0.18 5.16 19.29
N LEU A 129 -1.01 4.27 18.74
CA LEU A 129 -0.87 3.82 17.36
C LEU A 129 -1.18 4.94 16.37
N ALA A 130 -2.28 5.67 16.56
CA ALA A 130 -2.67 6.78 15.71
C ALA A 130 -1.52 7.78 15.55
N SER A 131 -0.90 8.22 16.66
CA SER A 131 0.23 9.16 16.65
C SER A 131 1.48 8.68 15.92
N LYS A 132 1.61 7.36 15.73
CA LYS A 132 2.73 6.68 15.06
C LYS A 132 2.37 6.20 13.65
N THR A 133 1.16 6.46 13.18
CA THR A 133 0.63 5.90 11.93
C THR A 133 0.79 6.89 10.77
N THR A 134 1.29 6.38 9.65
CA THR A 134 1.19 7.02 8.32
C THR A 134 0.26 6.20 7.45
N LEU A 135 -0.87 6.79 7.05
CA LEU A 135 -1.89 6.16 6.22
C LEU A 135 -1.74 6.60 4.76
N ILE A 136 -1.48 5.62 3.91
CA ILE A 136 -1.30 5.76 2.47
C ILE A 136 -2.64 5.41 1.81
N THR A 137 -3.46 6.44 1.58
CA THR A 137 -4.82 6.30 1.08
C THR A 137 -4.89 6.22 -0.45
N LEU A 138 -6.08 5.92 -0.97
CA LEU A 138 -6.37 6.04 -2.41
C LEU A 138 -6.05 7.44 -2.95
N ASP A 139 -6.29 8.50 -2.16
CA ASP A 139 -5.99 9.90 -2.52
C ASP A 139 -4.52 10.15 -2.86
N LEU A 140 -3.59 9.34 -2.34
CA LEU A 140 -2.18 9.38 -2.72
C LEU A 140 -1.86 8.36 -3.82
N THR A 141 -2.29 7.11 -3.62
CA THR A 141 -1.87 6.00 -4.50
C THR A 141 -2.41 6.13 -5.93
N HIS A 142 -3.56 6.79 -6.13
CA HIS A 142 -4.10 7.09 -7.45
C HIS A 142 -3.33 8.17 -8.22
N GLN A 143 -2.37 8.85 -7.59
CA GLN A 143 -1.41 9.73 -8.28
C GLN A 143 -0.26 8.93 -8.89
N VAL A 144 0.02 7.74 -8.36
CA VAL A 144 1.16 6.89 -8.75
C VAL A 144 0.74 5.90 -9.82
N LEU A 145 0.47 6.42 -11.01
CA LEU A 145 0.02 5.61 -12.15
C LEU A 145 1.21 4.99 -12.88
N ALA A 146 1.16 3.68 -13.11
CA ALA A 146 2.11 2.97 -13.95
C ALA A 146 1.84 3.25 -15.43
N SER A 147 2.26 4.43 -15.88
CA SER A 147 2.12 4.86 -17.28
C SER A 147 2.84 3.93 -18.26
N HIS A 148 2.49 3.98 -19.55
CA HIS A 148 3.21 3.19 -20.56
C HIS A 148 4.73 3.42 -20.55
N SER A 149 5.19 4.64 -20.26
CA SER A 149 6.63 4.91 -20.13
C SER A 149 7.23 4.23 -18.89
N VAL A 150 6.51 4.24 -17.75
CA VAL A 150 6.92 3.51 -16.55
C VAL A 150 6.93 2.00 -16.80
N GLN A 151 5.89 1.45 -17.42
CA GLN A 151 5.81 0.03 -17.78
C GLN A 151 7.00 -0.40 -18.66
N SER A 152 7.34 0.41 -19.67
CA SER A 152 8.51 0.18 -20.51
C SER A 152 9.82 0.19 -19.72
N ARG A 153 10.00 1.18 -18.82
CA ARG A 153 11.19 1.26 -17.95
C ARG A 153 11.28 0.08 -16.97
N VAL A 154 10.15 -0.40 -16.44
CA VAL A 154 10.10 -1.60 -15.59
C VAL A 154 10.54 -2.82 -16.40
N LEU A 155 10.01 -2.99 -17.60
CA LEU A 155 10.31 -4.13 -18.47
C LEU A 155 11.77 -4.16 -18.92
N HIS A 156 12.32 -3.04 -19.38
CA HIS A 156 13.63 -2.99 -20.02
C HIS A 156 14.77 -2.51 -19.12
N GLY A 157 14.47 -1.80 -18.03
CA GLY A 157 15.49 -1.26 -17.12
C GLY A 157 16.29 -0.07 -17.64
N GLY A 158 15.97 0.42 -18.84
CA GLY A 158 16.62 1.56 -19.48
C GLY A 158 16.01 1.84 -20.87
N ASP A 159 16.64 2.74 -21.62
CA ASP A 159 16.16 3.17 -22.94
C ASP A 159 16.61 2.23 -24.08
N ASP A 160 17.56 1.32 -23.82
CA ASP A 160 18.03 0.34 -24.80
C ASP A 160 17.08 -0.86 -24.90
N LEU A 161 16.12 -0.75 -25.82
CA LEU A 161 15.13 -1.79 -26.08
C LEU A 161 15.70 -3.04 -26.80
N SER A 162 17.00 -3.04 -27.15
CA SER A 162 17.64 -4.21 -27.76
C SER A 162 18.00 -5.29 -26.72
N VAL A 163 18.09 -4.93 -25.45
CA VAL A 163 18.36 -5.86 -24.36
C VAL A 163 17.05 -6.57 -23.98
N PRO A 164 16.99 -7.91 -24.04
CA PRO A 164 15.80 -8.63 -23.65
C PRO A 164 15.54 -8.47 -22.15
N PRO A 165 14.26 -8.36 -21.73
CA PRO A 165 13.91 -8.24 -20.32
C PRO A 165 14.39 -9.46 -19.53
N THR A 166 14.79 -9.25 -18.28
CA THR A 166 15.06 -10.37 -17.36
C THR A 166 13.75 -11.06 -16.99
N VAL A 167 13.82 -12.32 -16.55
CA VAL A 167 12.63 -13.07 -16.07
C VAL A 167 11.90 -12.31 -14.96
N LEU A 168 12.66 -11.67 -14.05
CA LEU A 168 12.10 -10.85 -12.97
C LEU A 168 11.30 -9.67 -13.53
N ARG A 169 11.87 -8.94 -14.49
CA ARG A 169 11.21 -7.78 -15.10
C ARG A 169 9.98 -8.15 -15.90
N GLN A 170 10.05 -9.22 -16.69
CA GLN A 170 8.89 -9.73 -17.43
C GLN A 170 7.77 -10.11 -16.47
N MET A 171 8.08 -10.88 -15.41
CA MET A 171 7.10 -11.28 -14.39
C MET A 171 6.42 -10.07 -13.73
N LEU A 172 7.19 -9.05 -13.35
CA LEU A 172 6.62 -7.84 -12.70
C LEU A 172 5.84 -6.97 -13.69
N PHE A 173 6.27 -6.88 -14.94
CA PHE A 173 5.51 -6.21 -16.00
C PHE A 173 4.16 -6.90 -16.23
N ASP A 174 4.17 -8.23 -16.34
CA ASP A 174 2.96 -9.04 -16.54
C ASP A 174 1.97 -8.83 -15.39
N LEU A 175 2.45 -8.92 -14.13
CA LEU A 175 1.65 -8.65 -12.95
C LEU A 175 1.08 -7.22 -12.97
N LEU A 176 1.90 -6.22 -13.30
CA LEU A 176 1.48 -4.82 -13.34
C LEU A 176 0.39 -4.57 -14.40
N VAL A 177 0.54 -5.14 -15.59
CA VAL A 177 -0.38 -4.91 -16.72
C VAL A 177 -1.67 -5.73 -16.59
N PHE A 178 -1.65 -6.87 -15.89
CA PHE A 178 -2.85 -7.67 -15.63
C PHE A 178 -3.97 -6.83 -15.01
N PHE A 179 -3.63 -5.98 -14.03
CA PHE A 179 -4.61 -5.09 -13.37
C PHE A 179 -5.00 -3.87 -14.23
N ALA A 180 -4.21 -3.47 -15.21
CA ALA A 180 -4.42 -2.24 -15.99
C ALA A 180 -5.82 -2.21 -16.64
N SER A 181 -6.22 -3.33 -17.24
CA SER A 181 -7.53 -3.45 -17.89
C SER A 181 -8.70 -3.34 -16.90
N THR A 182 -8.58 -3.87 -15.68
CA THR A 182 -9.59 -3.72 -14.64
C THR A 182 -9.73 -2.25 -14.23
N TYR A 183 -8.62 -1.53 -14.04
CA TYR A 183 -8.67 -0.12 -13.64
C TYR A 183 -9.21 0.79 -14.74
N GLU A 184 -8.88 0.51 -15.99
CA GLU A 184 -9.46 1.22 -17.13
C GLU A 184 -10.99 1.01 -17.18
N ASN A 185 -11.43 -0.24 -17.12
CA ASN A 185 -12.85 -0.58 -17.27
C ASN A 185 -13.71 -0.13 -16.07
N VAL A 186 -13.17 -0.18 -14.86
CA VAL A 186 -13.93 0.10 -13.63
C VAL A 186 -13.83 1.55 -13.19
N PHE A 187 -12.68 2.21 -13.39
CA PHE A 187 -12.44 3.57 -12.89
C PHE A 187 -12.12 4.58 -14.00
N GLY A 188 -12.03 4.16 -15.26
CA GLY A 188 -11.65 5.03 -16.37
C GLY A 188 -10.20 5.51 -16.31
N LEU A 189 -9.33 4.82 -15.57
CA LEU A 189 -7.91 5.18 -15.43
C LEU A 189 -7.09 4.65 -16.61
N THR A 190 -7.21 5.32 -17.75
CA THR A 190 -6.57 4.94 -19.02
C THR A 190 -5.06 5.12 -19.06
N SER A 191 -4.49 5.91 -18.16
CA SER A 191 -3.04 6.16 -18.15
C SER A 191 -2.24 4.96 -17.67
N GLY A 192 -2.86 4.01 -16.95
CA GLY A 192 -2.23 2.85 -16.34
C GLY A 192 -2.73 2.61 -14.91
N PRO A 193 -2.50 1.42 -14.34
CA PRO A 193 -3.00 1.09 -13.01
C PRO A 193 -2.21 1.87 -11.93
N PRO A 194 -2.87 2.26 -10.83
CA PRO A 194 -2.18 2.83 -9.67
C PRO A 194 -1.32 1.79 -8.96
N LEU A 195 -0.20 2.23 -8.39
CA LEU A 195 0.65 1.42 -7.55
C LEU A 195 0.41 1.77 -6.07
N HIS A 196 -0.27 0.87 -5.36
CA HIS A 196 -0.74 1.11 -3.99
C HIS A 196 0.32 0.79 -2.94
N ASP A 197 0.50 -0.50 -2.65
CA ASP A 197 1.29 -1.04 -1.53
C ASP A 197 2.74 -0.55 -1.46
N PRO A 198 3.49 -0.44 -2.59
CA PRO A 198 4.88 -0.01 -2.54
C PRO A 198 5.07 1.39 -1.95
N LEU A 199 4.06 2.26 -1.96
CA LEU A 199 4.15 3.57 -1.30
C LEU A 199 4.24 3.46 0.24
N ALA A 200 3.55 2.50 0.85
CA ALA A 200 3.64 2.25 2.30
C ALA A 200 5.03 1.74 2.71
N VAL A 201 5.74 1.09 1.79
CA VAL A 201 7.16 0.72 1.98
C VAL A 201 8.06 1.93 1.76
N ALA A 202 7.85 2.68 0.68
CA ALA A 202 8.70 3.79 0.26
C ALA A 202 8.75 4.94 1.27
N VAL A 203 7.62 5.28 1.90
CA VAL A 203 7.55 6.33 2.93
C VAL A 203 8.44 6.01 4.13
N ILE A 204 8.49 4.74 4.55
CA ILE A 204 9.37 4.29 5.63
C ILE A 204 10.80 4.19 5.16
N LEU A 205 11.06 3.56 4.02
CA LEU A 205 12.42 3.33 3.52
C LEU A 205 13.20 4.64 3.35
N SER A 206 12.49 5.71 2.99
CA SER A 206 13.07 6.98 2.58
C SER A 206 12.80 8.12 3.56
N THR A 207 11.58 8.65 3.57
CA THR A 207 11.22 9.89 4.28
C THR A 207 11.28 9.74 5.79
N LEU A 208 10.82 8.59 6.31
CA LEU A 208 10.77 8.31 7.74
C LEU A 208 11.98 7.50 8.25
N ASN A 209 13.01 7.31 7.42
CA ASN A 209 14.26 6.63 7.78
C ASN A 209 15.44 7.62 7.81
N PRO A 210 15.81 8.12 9.00
CA PRO A 210 16.92 9.05 9.16
C PRO A 210 18.26 8.51 8.64
N GLU A 211 18.49 7.20 8.75
CA GLU A 211 19.73 6.58 8.28
C GLU A 211 19.79 6.49 6.76
N TYR A 212 18.64 6.34 6.09
CA TYR A 212 18.57 6.46 4.63
C TYR A 212 18.79 7.91 4.21
N ALA A 213 18.08 8.85 4.84
CA ALA A 213 18.19 10.28 4.52
C ALA A 213 19.61 10.82 4.73
N LYS A 214 20.32 10.35 5.76
CA LYS A 214 21.73 10.71 6.01
C LYS A 214 22.68 10.14 4.96
N ARG A 215 22.46 8.91 4.50
CA ARG A 215 23.33 8.24 3.50
C ARG A 215 23.02 8.65 2.07
N HIS A 216 21.80 9.06 1.79
CA HIS A 216 21.30 9.36 0.46
C HIS A 216 20.48 10.67 0.45
N PRO A 217 21.06 11.82 0.86
CA PRO A 217 20.32 13.07 1.06
C PRO A 217 19.60 13.56 -0.21
N ASP A 218 20.17 13.30 -1.39
CA ASP A 218 19.61 13.71 -2.68
C ASP A 218 18.58 12.70 -3.25
N GLN A 219 18.35 11.57 -2.56
CA GLN A 219 17.43 10.51 -2.98
C GLN A 219 16.27 10.31 -1.99
N VAL A 220 16.11 11.24 -1.04
CA VAL A 220 15.00 11.21 -0.09
C VAL A 220 13.71 11.58 -0.81
N LEU A 221 12.71 10.71 -0.71
CA LEU A 221 11.37 10.97 -1.22
C LEU A 221 10.74 12.11 -0.44
N LYS A 222 10.13 13.03 -1.17
CA LYS A 222 9.36 14.13 -0.60
C LYS A 222 7.88 13.75 -0.69
N PHE A 223 7.29 13.49 0.46
CA PHE A 223 5.85 13.40 0.60
C PHE A 223 5.32 14.78 1.02
N ASP A 224 4.21 15.22 0.44
CA ASP A 224 3.48 16.39 0.94
C ASP A 224 2.56 15.96 2.07
N ASP A 225 3.00 16.14 3.31
CA ASP A 225 2.18 15.91 4.52
C ASP A 225 1.68 17.23 5.13
N ARG A 226 1.74 18.33 4.37
CA ARG A 226 1.29 19.68 4.79
C ARG A 226 1.94 20.16 6.09
N ASN A 227 3.25 19.94 6.24
CA ASN A 227 4.04 20.27 7.42
C ASN A 227 3.63 19.44 8.66
N GLY A 228 3.43 18.14 8.46
CA GLY A 228 3.07 17.22 9.53
C GLY A 228 1.64 17.36 10.02
N GLU A 229 0.68 17.68 9.13
CA GLU A 229 -0.74 17.65 9.45
C GLU A 229 -1.14 16.29 10.04
N ARG A 230 -2.05 16.31 11.02
CA ARG A 230 -2.54 15.12 11.71
C ARG A 230 -4.06 15.09 11.68
N PHE A 231 -4.58 13.88 11.71
CA PHE A 231 -6.00 13.65 11.59
C PHE A 231 -6.48 12.63 12.61
N ASP A 232 -7.68 12.87 13.13
CA ASP A 232 -8.47 11.83 13.75
C ASP A 232 -9.19 11.07 12.63
N VAL A 233 -9.02 9.75 12.62
CA VAL A 233 -9.59 8.86 11.60
C VAL A 233 -10.58 7.94 12.31
N ASP A 234 -11.83 8.00 11.87
CA ASP A 234 -12.90 7.11 12.30
C ASP A 234 -13.32 6.22 11.13
N VAL A 235 -13.55 4.94 11.38
CA VAL A 235 -13.97 3.95 10.39
C VAL A 235 -15.38 3.51 10.73
N VAL A 236 -16.27 3.65 9.75
CA VAL A 236 -17.65 3.19 9.91
C VAL A 236 -17.68 1.67 9.97
N THR A 237 -18.16 1.13 11.09
CA THR A 237 -18.31 -0.31 11.35
C THR A 237 -19.75 -0.79 11.21
N ASP A 238 -20.73 0.12 11.16
CA ASP A 238 -22.12 -0.22 10.92
C ASP A 238 -22.37 -0.55 9.44
N GLY A 239 -23.04 -1.68 9.19
CA GLY A 239 -23.44 -2.17 7.86
C GLY A 239 -23.17 -3.67 7.72
N LEU A 240 -23.46 -4.22 6.55
CA LEU A 240 -23.20 -5.62 6.22
C LEU A 240 -22.31 -5.75 5.00
N HIS A 241 -21.35 -6.68 5.03
CA HIS A 241 -20.63 -7.08 3.83
C HIS A 241 -21.60 -7.67 2.80
N GLY A 242 -21.47 -7.27 1.54
CA GLY A 242 -22.35 -7.75 0.48
C GLY A 242 -22.56 -6.73 -0.63
N THR A 243 -23.39 -7.08 -1.61
CA THR A 243 -23.66 -6.26 -2.81
C THR A 243 -24.86 -5.33 -2.70
N ASP A 244 -25.67 -5.51 -1.66
CA ASP A 244 -26.84 -4.68 -1.41
C ASP A 244 -26.41 -3.34 -0.80
N VAL A 245 -26.55 -2.26 -1.57
CA VAL A 245 -26.07 -0.92 -1.19
C VAL A 245 -26.77 -0.40 0.07
N GLU A 246 -28.05 -0.73 0.28
CA GLU A 246 -28.78 -0.27 1.47
C GLU A 246 -28.28 -0.98 2.73
N LEU A 247 -27.99 -2.28 2.63
CA LEU A 247 -27.45 -3.07 3.75
C LEU A 247 -25.97 -2.76 4.03
N VAL A 248 -25.18 -2.48 2.98
CA VAL A 248 -23.78 -2.08 3.11
C VAL A 248 -23.66 -0.71 3.76
N GLY A 249 -24.53 0.23 3.39
CA GLY A 249 -24.48 1.61 3.89
C GLY A 249 -23.11 2.25 3.62
N GLU A 250 -22.45 2.71 4.70
CA GLU A 250 -21.12 3.31 4.65
C GLU A 250 -20.01 2.41 5.23
N LEU A 251 -20.27 1.10 5.41
CA LEU A 251 -19.32 0.17 6.01
C LEU A 251 -17.92 0.31 5.39
N GLY A 252 -16.90 0.48 6.25
CA GLY A 252 -15.50 0.66 5.84
C GLY A 252 -15.12 2.07 5.38
N ARG A 253 -16.05 3.04 5.37
CA ARG A 253 -15.71 4.44 5.03
C ARG A 253 -14.78 5.02 6.10
N SER A 254 -13.67 5.61 5.68
CA SER A 254 -12.79 6.41 6.53
C SER A 254 -13.31 7.85 6.62
N LYS A 255 -13.71 8.28 7.81
CA LYS A 255 -14.13 9.64 8.15
C LYS A 255 -12.94 10.35 8.80
N VAL A 256 -12.45 11.39 8.14
CA VAL A 256 -11.20 12.07 8.51
C VAL A 256 -11.53 13.51 8.89
N ILE A 257 -11.07 13.92 10.08
CA ILE A 257 -11.17 15.30 10.56
C ILE A 257 -9.79 15.79 11.00
N SER A 258 -9.51 17.08 10.78
CA SER A 258 -8.25 17.67 11.21
C SER A 258 -8.09 17.55 12.73
N GLY A 259 -6.96 16.99 13.15
CA GLY A 259 -6.59 16.80 14.54
C GLY A 259 -5.29 17.52 14.88
N THR A 260 -4.95 17.59 16.16
CA THR A 260 -3.64 18.10 16.62
C THR A 260 -2.63 16.97 16.87
N THR A 261 -3.15 15.78 17.13
CA THR A 261 -2.44 14.51 17.25
C THR A 261 -3.14 13.50 16.33
N GLY A 262 -2.52 12.36 16.06
CA GLY A 262 -3.17 11.28 15.33
C GLY A 262 -2.41 10.88 14.06
N VAL A 263 -3.16 10.49 13.04
CA VAL A 263 -2.64 9.83 11.84
C VAL A 263 -2.08 10.86 10.86
N ALA A 264 -0.90 10.58 10.30
CA ALA A 264 -0.37 11.33 9.17
C ALA A 264 -0.95 10.78 7.85
N ILE A 265 -1.51 11.64 7.01
CA ILE A 265 -2.07 11.27 5.71
C ILE A 265 -1.43 12.14 4.62
N PRO A 266 -0.41 11.65 3.90
CA PRO A 266 0.23 12.40 2.83
C PRO A 266 -0.73 12.66 1.66
N ARG A 267 -0.62 13.84 1.07
CA ARG A 267 -1.42 14.34 -0.06
C ARG A 267 -0.72 14.22 -1.40
N GLY A 268 0.58 13.97 -1.41
CA GLY A 268 1.35 13.86 -2.63
C GLY A 268 2.71 13.23 -2.38
N VAL A 269 3.36 12.83 -3.46
CA VAL A 269 4.73 12.30 -3.46
C VAL A 269 5.43 12.75 -4.73
N ASP A 270 6.74 12.97 -4.65
CA ASP A 270 7.59 13.15 -5.82
C ASP A 270 7.57 11.88 -6.69
N LEU A 271 6.78 11.90 -7.76
CA LEU A 271 6.53 10.75 -8.64
C LEU A 271 7.80 10.28 -9.35
N ASP A 272 8.64 11.21 -9.81
CA ASP A 272 9.87 10.87 -10.52
C ASP A 272 10.86 10.21 -9.57
N ALA A 273 11.03 10.77 -8.36
CA ALA A 273 11.88 10.18 -7.34
C ALA A 273 11.36 8.79 -6.89
N PHE A 274 10.04 8.64 -6.75
CA PHE A 274 9.43 7.36 -6.42
C PHE A 274 9.70 6.29 -7.48
N TRP A 275 9.45 6.58 -8.77
CA TRP A 275 9.70 5.62 -9.83
C TRP A 275 11.19 5.31 -10.01
N ASN A 276 12.07 6.30 -9.80
CA ASN A 276 13.52 6.06 -9.80
C ASN A 276 13.93 5.11 -8.66
N MET A 277 13.32 5.21 -7.49
CA MET A 277 13.55 4.28 -6.38
C MET A 277 13.11 2.86 -6.73
N ILE A 278 11.92 2.69 -7.33
CA ILE A 278 11.44 1.38 -7.78
C ILE A 278 12.41 0.77 -8.80
N LEU A 279 12.87 1.55 -9.77
CA LEU A 279 13.81 1.09 -10.80
C LEU A 279 15.18 0.74 -10.22
N ASP A 280 15.66 1.48 -9.20
CA ASP A 280 16.89 1.13 -8.48
C ASP A 280 16.75 -0.21 -7.74
N CYS A 281 15.60 -0.45 -7.08
CA CYS A 281 15.29 -1.73 -6.45
C CYS A 281 15.30 -2.88 -7.47
N LEU A 282 14.69 -2.69 -8.64
CA LEU A 282 14.70 -3.69 -9.72
C LEU A 282 16.10 -3.99 -10.24
N ARG A 283 16.90 -2.94 -10.49
CA ARG A 283 18.30 -3.08 -10.92
C ARG A 283 19.12 -3.92 -9.92
N ARG A 284 19.02 -3.61 -8.62
CA ARG A 284 19.70 -4.38 -7.56
C ARG A 284 19.22 -5.83 -7.48
N ALA A 285 17.93 -6.06 -7.70
CA ALA A 285 17.37 -7.42 -7.73
C ALA A 285 17.89 -8.23 -8.93
N ASP A 286 18.01 -7.62 -10.11
CA ASP A 286 18.66 -8.24 -11.27
C ASP A 286 20.12 -8.60 -10.99
N GLU A 287 20.89 -7.67 -10.40
CA GLU A 287 22.29 -7.91 -10.00
C GLU A 287 22.42 -9.08 -9.03
N CYS A 288 21.53 -9.16 -8.03
CA CYS A 288 21.49 -10.27 -7.08
C CYS A 288 21.16 -11.61 -7.78
N ASN A 289 20.20 -11.62 -8.70
CA ASN A 289 19.86 -12.81 -9.47
C ASN A 289 20.99 -13.25 -10.40
N ALA A 290 21.70 -12.30 -11.03
CA ALA A 290 22.87 -12.58 -11.85
C ALA A 290 24.00 -13.20 -11.02
N ALA A 291 24.30 -12.63 -9.84
CA ALA A 291 25.32 -13.16 -8.93
C ALA A 291 25.02 -14.59 -8.46
N ARG A 292 23.74 -14.91 -8.17
CA ARG A 292 23.31 -16.27 -7.77
C ARG A 292 23.45 -17.32 -8.87
N LYS A 293 23.42 -16.93 -10.16
CA LYS A 293 23.64 -17.87 -11.28
C LYS A 293 25.11 -18.22 -11.46
N LEU A 294 26.02 -17.41 -10.91
CA LEU A 294 27.48 -17.58 -11.01
C LEU A 294 28.09 -18.32 -9.80
N ALA A 295 27.31 -18.49 -8.73
CA ALA A 295 27.71 -19.19 -7.49
C ALA A 295 27.23 -20.64 -7.50
#